data_AF-A0A6A5SLA1-F1
#
_entry.id   AF-A0A6A5SLA1-F1
#
_cell.length_a   1.000
_cell.length_b   1.000
_cell.length_c   1.000
_cell.angle_alpha   90.00
_cell.angle_beta   90.00
_cell.angle_gamma   90.00
#
_symmetry.space_group_name_H-M   'P 1'
#
loop_
_entity.id
_entity.type
_entity.pdbx_description
1 polymer ?
#
loop_
_entity_poly.entity_id
_entity_poly.type
_entity_poly.pdbx_seq_one_letter_code
_entity_poly.pdbx_strand_id
1 'polypeptide(L)'
;MSANFMRMLQNMAPRTNRTLEDLRNADGELSGMDGMELRGWAYQSPTVPSRDLTDPLGKALLAVFKDGQFNAVQKYVEARTAELGGDGAAVRNELYDARWGPTRTTIYNVLLPALHAMPAKKHELLGVTRYLVNDVKVPVDGKDVMGCTSLYWAISTKPYVQPEFAQILFDAGGSLNSKNRFNSTVASEIAQADVNGDTAKSVDMMKFYMEHGGDVEGRDTDGMTVKMLVEMMREKVPGMAEVIGRGRGPRAEGDCTTCGRSPTGENKVSACGKCKTARYCSQECQRVDWKAHKRTCTAV
;
A
#
# COMPACT_ATOMS: atom_id res chain seq x y z
N MET A 1 -18.22 12.21 21.07
CA MET A 1 -17.67 12.24 19.69
C MET A 1 -17.22 13.66 19.39
N SER A 2 -16.07 13.87 18.74
CA SER A 2 -15.55 15.23 18.50
C SER A 2 -16.46 16.00 17.52
N ALA A 3 -16.55 17.33 17.65
CA ALA A 3 -17.36 18.18 16.77
C ALA A 3 -17.00 18.01 15.28
N ASN A 4 -15.73 17.69 14.98
CA ASN A 4 -15.27 17.41 13.63
C ASN A 4 -15.87 16.11 13.07
N PHE A 5 -16.03 15.07 13.88
CA PHE A 5 -16.66 13.81 13.45
C PHE A 5 -18.16 13.99 13.16
N MET A 6 -18.88 14.74 14.01
CA MET A 6 -20.29 15.04 13.78
C MET A 6 -20.50 15.87 12.49
N ARG A 7 -19.60 16.84 12.24
CA ARG A 7 -19.62 17.64 11.00
C ARG A 7 -19.29 16.80 9.76
N MET A 8 -18.40 15.82 9.88
CA MET A 8 -18.11 14.87 8.79
C MET A 8 -19.35 14.06 8.43
N LEU A 9 -20.03 13.47 9.43
CA LEU A 9 -21.26 12.69 9.20
C LEU A 9 -22.38 13.53 8.58
N GLN A 10 -22.52 14.79 8.97
CA GLN A 10 -23.52 15.71 8.40
C GLN A 10 -23.23 16.12 6.95
N ASN A 11 -21.97 16.05 6.52
CA ASN A 11 -21.52 16.47 5.20
C ASN A 11 -21.24 15.31 4.24
N MET A 12 -21.52 14.07 4.63
CA MET A 12 -21.33 12.93 3.74
C MET A 12 -22.27 13.01 2.52
N ALA A 13 -21.70 12.80 1.34
CA ALA A 13 -22.48 12.73 0.11
C ALA A 13 -23.50 11.56 0.18
N PRO A 14 -24.77 11.79 -0.20
CA PRO A 14 -25.80 10.75 -0.23
C PRO A 14 -25.48 9.67 -1.27
N ARG A 15 -26.18 8.52 -1.19
CA ARG A 15 -26.06 7.46 -2.21
C ARG A 15 -26.43 8.03 -3.58
N THR A 16 -25.62 7.70 -4.59
CA THR A 16 -26.00 7.95 -5.98
C THR A 16 -26.86 6.80 -6.51
N ASN A 17 -27.36 6.91 -7.73
CA ASN A 17 -28.12 5.84 -8.39
C ASN A 17 -27.23 4.67 -8.88
N ARG A 18 -25.92 4.70 -8.62
CA ARG A 18 -25.01 3.60 -8.96
C ARG A 18 -25.35 2.36 -8.15
N THR A 19 -25.47 1.23 -8.84
CA THR A 19 -25.58 -0.08 -8.22
C THR A 19 -24.25 -0.51 -7.62
N LEU A 20 -24.26 -1.50 -6.73
CA LEU A 20 -23.02 -2.08 -6.21
C LEU A 20 -22.15 -2.69 -7.34
N GLU A 21 -22.77 -3.22 -8.40
CA GLU A 21 -22.05 -3.70 -9.58
C GLU A 21 -21.33 -2.56 -10.31
N ASP A 22 -21.99 -1.41 -10.50
CA ASP A 22 -21.36 -0.22 -11.08
C ASP A 22 -20.16 0.25 -10.24
N LEU A 23 -20.32 0.26 -8.92
CA LEU A 23 -19.25 0.65 -8.00
C LEU A 23 -18.05 -0.30 -8.08
N ARG A 24 -18.27 -1.60 -8.24
CA ARG A 24 -17.23 -2.62 -8.36
C ARG A 24 -16.48 -2.57 -9.69
N ASN A 25 -17.18 -2.26 -10.78
CA ASN A 25 -16.63 -2.28 -12.13
C ASN A 25 -15.95 -0.97 -12.51
N ALA A 26 -16.25 0.14 -11.82
CA ALA A 26 -15.56 1.42 -12.01
C ALA A 26 -14.26 1.50 -11.19
N ASP A 27 -13.24 2.16 -11.72
CA ASP A 27 -11.97 2.45 -11.02
C ASP A 27 -11.91 3.88 -10.43
N GLY A 28 -12.97 4.68 -10.63
CA GLY A 28 -13.02 6.09 -10.21
C GLY A 28 -13.08 6.29 -8.70
N GLU A 29 -12.77 7.52 -8.27
CA GLU A 29 -12.92 7.96 -6.88
C GLU A 29 -14.37 7.82 -6.39
N LEU A 30 -14.50 7.51 -5.11
CA LEU A 30 -15.75 7.33 -4.39
C LEU A 30 -15.73 8.18 -3.13
N SER A 31 -16.89 8.73 -2.77
CA SER A 31 -17.08 9.55 -1.58
C SER A 31 -18.41 9.23 -0.91
N GLY A 32 -18.56 9.57 0.37
CA GLY A 32 -19.83 9.40 1.09
C GLY A 32 -20.38 7.98 1.04
N MET A 33 -21.70 7.85 0.87
CA MET A 33 -22.39 6.57 1.04
C MET A 33 -22.05 5.50 -0.01
N ASP A 34 -21.75 5.89 -1.26
CA ASP A 34 -21.29 4.92 -2.27
C ASP A 34 -19.96 4.28 -1.86
N GLY A 35 -19.07 5.09 -1.27
CA GLY A 35 -17.80 4.60 -0.78
C GLY A 35 -17.93 3.67 0.42
N MET A 36 -18.83 4.00 1.35
CA MET A 36 -19.15 3.14 2.48
C MET A 36 -19.77 1.81 2.06
N GLU A 37 -20.63 1.81 1.05
CA GLU A 37 -21.25 0.60 0.54
C GLU A 37 -20.23 -0.35 -0.10
N LEU A 38 -19.38 0.16 -1.01
CA LEU A 38 -18.33 -0.67 -1.61
C LEU A 38 -17.38 -1.23 -0.53
N ARG A 39 -16.98 -0.37 0.42
CA ARG A 39 -16.11 -0.76 1.54
C ARG A 39 -16.76 -1.88 2.37
N GLY A 40 -18.03 -1.71 2.75
CA GLY A 40 -18.77 -2.71 3.53
C GLY A 40 -18.90 -4.04 2.79
N TRP A 41 -19.24 -4.00 1.51
CA TRP A 41 -19.32 -5.19 0.66
C TRP A 41 -17.97 -5.90 0.53
N ALA A 42 -16.87 -5.15 0.29
CA ALA A 42 -15.55 -5.74 0.12
C ALA A 42 -15.09 -6.50 1.38
N TYR A 43 -15.38 -5.96 2.57
CA TYR A 43 -15.10 -6.66 3.84
C TYR A 43 -15.91 -7.95 4.04
N GLN A 44 -17.13 -8.01 3.50
CA GLN A 44 -18.00 -9.19 3.58
C GLN A 44 -17.74 -10.19 2.46
N SER A 45 -17.00 -9.79 1.42
CA SER A 45 -16.74 -10.60 0.23
C SER A 45 -15.24 -10.84 0.05
N PRO A 46 -14.53 -11.46 1.00
CA PRO A 46 -13.09 -11.69 0.84
C PRO A 46 -12.81 -12.64 -0.32
N THR A 47 -11.62 -12.51 -0.91
CA THR A 47 -11.07 -13.56 -1.76
C THR A 47 -10.71 -14.76 -0.89
N VAL A 48 -11.25 -15.92 -1.24
CA VAL A 48 -11.03 -17.18 -0.54
C VAL A 48 -10.12 -18.03 -1.42
N PRO A 49 -8.86 -18.29 -1.02
CA PRO A 49 -7.89 -18.96 -1.87
C PRO A 49 -8.42 -20.25 -2.52
N SER A 50 -9.00 -21.15 -1.73
CA SER A 50 -9.50 -22.44 -2.22
C SER A 50 -10.71 -22.34 -3.17
N ARG A 51 -11.46 -21.23 -3.12
CA ARG A 51 -12.61 -20.96 -3.99
C ARG A 51 -12.19 -20.27 -5.28
N ASP A 52 -11.30 -19.28 -5.16
CA ASP A 52 -11.10 -18.27 -6.21
C ASP A 52 -9.85 -18.51 -7.07
N LEU A 53 -8.83 -19.20 -6.55
CA LEU A 53 -7.55 -19.42 -7.26
C LEU A 53 -7.65 -20.68 -8.13
N THR A 54 -8.48 -20.61 -9.17
CA THR A 54 -8.84 -21.77 -10.01
C THR A 54 -8.03 -21.89 -11.31
N ASP A 55 -7.45 -20.79 -11.78
CA ASP A 55 -6.56 -20.77 -12.94
C ASP A 55 -5.17 -21.39 -12.61
N PRO A 56 -4.33 -21.69 -13.62
CA PRO A 56 -3.03 -22.32 -13.40
C PRO A 56 -2.09 -21.57 -12.45
N LEU A 57 -2.01 -20.24 -12.52
CA LEU A 57 -1.19 -19.43 -11.61
C LEU A 57 -1.78 -19.46 -10.20
N GLY A 58 -3.09 -19.31 -10.08
CA GLY A 58 -3.81 -19.46 -8.82
C GLY A 58 -3.53 -20.81 -8.14
N LYS A 59 -3.54 -21.91 -8.91
CA LYS A 59 -3.19 -23.24 -8.39
C LYS A 59 -1.74 -23.34 -7.94
N ALA A 60 -0.81 -22.69 -8.64
CA ALA A 60 0.60 -22.62 -8.19
C ALA A 60 0.72 -21.88 -6.84
N LEU A 61 -0.01 -20.78 -6.65
CA LEU A 61 -0.09 -20.07 -5.38
C LEU A 61 -0.75 -20.92 -4.28
N LEU A 62 -1.80 -21.68 -4.59
CA LEU A 62 -2.42 -22.62 -3.65
C LEU A 62 -1.45 -23.71 -3.19
N ALA A 63 -0.60 -24.24 -4.08
CA ALA A 63 0.42 -25.23 -3.72
C ALA A 63 1.46 -24.67 -2.74
N VAL A 64 1.78 -23.36 -2.82
CA VAL A 64 2.60 -22.67 -1.82
C VAL A 64 1.92 -22.70 -0.45
N PHE A 65 0.63 -22.33 -0.40
CA PHE A 65 -0.10 -22.18 0.87
C PHE A 65 -0.46 -23.51 1.53
N LYS A 66 -0.92 -24.49 0.73
CA LYS A 66 -1.47 -25.75 1.21
C LYS A 66 -0.41 -26.82 1.38
N ASP A 67 0.49 -26.93 0.42
CA ASP A 67 1.41 -28.06 0.30
C ASP A 67 2.87 -27.67 0.64
N GLY A 68 3.12 -26.40 0.95
CA GLY A 68 4.47 -25.88 1.25
C GLY A 68 5.40 -25.91 0.03
N GLN A 69 4.85 -25.94 -1.18
CA GLN A 69 5.63 -25.97 -2.42
C GLN A 69 6.08 -24.55 -2.81
N PHE A 70 7.03 -23.98 -2.06
CA PHE A 70 7.48 -22.60 -2.26
C PHE A 70 8.13 -22.31 -3.62
N ASN A 71 8.46 -23.33 -4.41
CA ASN A 71 8.94 -23.19 -5.79
C ASN A 71 7.83 -23.33 -6.86
N ALA A 72 6.57 -23.56 -6.48
CA ALA A 72 5.48 -23.80 -7.45
C ALA A 72 5.26 -22.59 -8.37
N VAL A 73 5.32 -21.37 -7.83
CA VAL A 73 5.21 -20.14 -8.63
C VAL A 73 6.37 -19.99 -9.60
N GLN A 74 7.60 -20.26 -9.15
CA GLN A 74 8.79 -20.25 -10.01
C GLN A 74 8.66 -21.25 -11.16
N LYS A 75 8.27 -22.50 -10.88
CA LYS A 75 8.05 -23.52 -11.90
C LYS A 75 6.99 -23.11 -12.92
N TYR A 76 5.91 -22.49 -12.45
CA TYR A 76 4.88 -21.95 -13.34
C TYR A 76 5.46 -20.86 -14.26
N VAL A 77 6.22 -19.90 -13.72
CA VAL A 77 6.84 -18.82 -14.50
C VAL A 77 7.82 -19.37 -15.53
N GLU A 78 8.67 -20.32 -15.15
CA GLU A 78 9.64 -20.96 -16.05
C GLU A 78 8.95 -21.70 -17.20
N ALA A 79 7.94 -22.52 -16.89
CA ALA A 79 7.17 -23.25 -17.89
C ALA A 79 6.43 -22.29 -18.84
N ARG A 80 5.79 -21.25 -18.29
CA ARG A 80 5.05 -20.26 -19.08
C ARG A 80 5.97 -19.41 -19.96
N THR A 81 7.16 -19.09 -19.47
CA THR A 81 8.18 -18.36 -20.25
C THR A 81 8.70 -19.21 -21.40
N ALA A 82 8.93 -20.51 -21.17
CA ALA A 82 9.33 -21.44 -22.22
C ALA A 82 8.25 -21.63 -23.30
N GLU A 83 6.97 -21.66 -22.90
CA GLU A 83 5.84 -21.79 -23.82
C GLU A 83 5.65 -20.53 -24.69
N LEU A 84 5.70 -19.34 -24.08
CA LEU A 84 5.50 -18.08 -24.80
C LEU A 84 6.73 -17.62 -25.58
N GLY A 85 7.93 -18.08 -25.18
CA GLY A 85 9.20 -17.58 -25.70
C GLY A 85 9.50 -16.13 -25.27
N GLY A 86 10.68 -15.63 -25.67
CA GLY A 86 11.09 -14.25 -25.41
C GLY A 86 11.78 -14.03 -24.06
N ASP A 87 11.75 -12.79 -23.58
CA ASP A 87 12.49 -12.29 -22.41
C ASP A 87 11.69 -12.35 -21.08
N GLY A 88 10.56 -13.05 -21.07
CA GLY A 88 9.66 -13.16 -19.92
C GLY A 88 8.74 -11.95 -19.69
N ALA A 89 8.73 -10.92 -20.55
CA ALA A 89 7.84 -9.77 -20.40
C ALA A 89 6.35 -10.15 -20.43
N ALA A 90 5.97 -11.09 -21.29
CA ALA A 90 4.59 -11.57 -21.37
C ALA A 90 4.13 -12.23 -20.05
N VAL A 91 4.97 -13.09 -19.46
CA VAL A 91 4.66 -13.73 -18.17
C VAL A 91 4.62 -12.71 -17.04
N ARG A 92 5.56 -11.76 -17.02
CA ARG A 92 5.55 -10.65 -16.05
C ARG A 92 4.24 -9.86 -16.10
N ASN A 93 3.72 -9.56 -17.30
CA ASN A 93 2.43 -8.90 -17.46
C ASN A 93 1.27 -9.81 -17.04
N GLU A 94 1.29 -11.09 -17.38
CA GLU A 94 0.29 -12.08 -16.93
C GLU A 94 0.20 -12.13 -15.39
N LEU A 95 1.35 -12.18 -14.70
CA LEU A 95 1.42 -12.12 -13.23
C LEU A 95 0.89 -10.79 -12.67
N TYR A 96 1.21 -9.68 -13.33
CA TYR A 96 0.77 -8.35 -12.91
C TYR A 96 -0.73 -8.14 -13.11
N ASP A 97 -1.31 -8.67 -14.19
CA ASP A 97 -2.71 -8.51 -14.56
C ASP A 97 -3.63 -9.48 -13.83
N ALA A 98 -3.09 -10.54 -13.24
CA ALA A 98 -3.86 -11.54 -12.50
C ALA A 98 -4.67 -10.91 -11.34
N ARG A 99 -5.97 -11.19 -11.32
CA ARG A 99 -6.90 -10.72 -10.28
C ARG A 99 -7.78 -11.88 -9.84
N TRP A 100 -7.84 -12.11 -8.54
CA TRP A 100 -8.64 -13.20 -7.97
C TRP A 100 -9.79 -12.71 -7.11
N GLY A 101 -10.88 -13.48 -7.16
CA GLY A 101 -12.04 -13.30 -6.31
C GLY A 101 -12.80 -12.00 -6.55
N PRO A 102 -13.87 -11.77 -5.77
CA PRO A 102 -14.74 -10.61 -5.93
C PRO A 102 -14.01 -9.27 -5.75
N THR A 103 -12.98 -9.24 -4.90
CA THR A 103 -12.24 -8.01 -4.55
C THR A 103 -11.10 -7.69 -5.51
N ARG A 104 -10.93 -8.41 -6.63
CA ARG A 104 -9.83 -8.22 -7.58
C ARG A 104 -8.47 -8.28 -6.86
N THR A 105 -8.26 -9.29 -6.04
CA THR A 105 -7.05 -9.45 -5.25
C THR A 105 -5.85 -9.66 -6.15
N THR A 106 -4.78 -8.88 -5.96
CA THR A 106 -3.54 -8.94 -6.75
C THR A 106 -2.60 -10.05 -6.27
N ILE A 107 -1.58 -10.37 -7.07
CA ILE A 107 -0.61 -11.43 -6.76
C ILE A 107 0.14 -11.22 -5.44
N TYR A 108 0.44 -9.98 -5.08
CA TYR A 108 1.07 -9.68 -3.81
C TYR A 108 0.05 -9.68 -2.65
N ASN A 109 -1.21 -9.25 -2.89
CA ASN A 109 -2.25 -9.30 -1.86
C ASN A 109 -2.58 -10.72 -1.44
N VAL A 110 -2.53 -11.72 -2.34
CA VAL A 110 -2.84 -13.11 -1.96
C VAL A 110 -1.80 -13.72 -1.00
N LEU A 111 -0.57 -13.16 -0.93
CA LEU A 111 0.47 -13.63 -0.01
C LEU A 111 0.26 -13.13 1.43
N LEU A 112 -0.43 -12.00 1.62
CA LEU A 112 -0.64 -11.39 2.94
C LEU A 112 -1.38 -12.29 3.94
N PRO A 113 -2.52 -12.94 3.59
CA PRO A 113 -3.16 -13.90 4.47
C PRO A 113 -2.22 -15.04 4.89
N ALA A 114 -1.40 -15.57 3.97
CA ALA A 114 -0.47 -16.65 4.28
C ALA A 114 0.66 -16.18 5.21
N LEU A 115 1.23 -15.00 4.96
CA LEU A 115 2.23 -14.39 5.85
C LEU A 115 1.69 -14.16 7.26
N HIS A 116 0.40 -13.87 7.39
CA HIS A 116 -0.27 -13.70 8.69
C HIS A 116 -0.57 -15.04 9.37
N ALA A 117 -1.15 -15.99 8.64
CA ALA A 117 -1.60 -17.27 9.20
C ALA A 117 -0.46 -18.28 9.42
N MET A 118 0.67 -18.13 8.73
CA MET A 118 1.77 -19.10 8.72
C MET A 118 3.12 -18.44 9.11
N PRO A 119 3.26 -17.88 10.33
CA PRO A 119 4.47 -17.17 10.73
C PRO A 119 5.74 -18.04 10.70
N ALA A 120 5.61 -19.35 10.94
CA ALA A 120 6.72 -20.31 10.85
C ALA A 120 7.26 -20.50 9.41
N LYS A 121 6.52 -20.04 8.39
CA LYS A 121 6.88 -20.10 6.96
C LYS A 121 7.19 -18.73 6.36
N LYS A 122 7.37 -17.72 7.22
CA LYS A 122 7.61 -16.33 6.81
C LYS A 122 8.82 -16.22 5.87
N HIS A 123 9.93 -16.90 6.19
CA HIS A 123 11.14 -16.81 5.39
C HIS A 123 10.91 -17.28 3.95
N GLU A 124 10.23 -18.42 3.78
CA GLU A 124 9.93 -19.01 2.49
C GLU A 124 8.89 -18.19 1.71
N LEU A 125 7.85 -17.66 2.38
CA LEU A 125 6.85 -16.77 1.77
C LEU A 125 7.46 -15.44 1.30
N LEU A 126 8.38 -14.87 2.07
CA LEU A 126 9.17 -13.71 1.63
C LEU A 126 10.12 -14.09 0.49
N GLY A 127 10.56 -15.34 0.41
CA GLY A 127 11.30 -15.90 -0.74
C GLY A 127 10.48 -15.82 -2.03
N VAL A 128 9.22 -16.25 -1.99
CA VAL A 128 8.28 -16.12 -3.13
C VAL A 128 8.11 -14.64 -3.51
N THR A 129 7.99 -13.76 -2.53
CA THR A 129 7.86 -12.31 -2.77
C THR A 129 9.11 -11.73 -3.44
N ARG A 130 10.31 -12.07 -2.95
CA ARG A 130 11.58 -11.64 -3.55
C ARG A 130 11.74 -12.16 -4.97
N TYR A 131 11.33 -13.40 -5.25
CA TYR A 131 11.38 -13.94 -6.60
C TYR A 131 10.52 -13.11 -7.57
N LEU A 132 9.27 -12.84 -7.21
CA LEU A 132 8.36 -12.04 -8.03
C LEU A 132 8.90 -10.61 -8.25
N VAL A 133 9.43 -9.98 -7.21
CA VAL A 133 9.92 -8.60 -7.24
C VAL A 133 11.27 -8.46 -7.94
N ASN A 134 12.25 -9.30 -7.60
CA ASN A 134 13.64 -9.10 -8.00
C ASN A 134 14.00 -9.85 -9.27
N ASP A 135 13.54 -11.09 -9.41
CA ASP A 135 13.88 -11.94 -10.55
C ASP A 135 12.89 -11.72 -11.69
N VAL A 136 11.59 -11.78 -11.40
CA VAL A 136 10.54 -11.61 -12.42
C VAL A 136 10.19 -10.15 -12.66
N LYS A 137 10.55 -9.23 -11.76
CA LYS A 137 10.28 -7.77 -11.87
C LYS A 137 8.79 -7.44 -12.03
N VAL A 138 7.90 -8.17 -11.37
CA VAL A 138 6.45 -7.90 -11.40
C VAL A 138 6.16 -6.58 -10.70
N PRO A 139 5.54 -5.58 -11.35
CA PRO A 139 5.24 -4.30 -10.73
C PRO A 139 4.38 -4.43 -9.47
N VAL A 140 4.66 -3.59 -8.47
CA VAL A 140 4.09 -3.68 -7.11
C VAL A 140 2.94 -2.69 -6.85
N ASP A 141 2.54 -1.94 -7.88
CA ASP A 141 1.51 -0.90 -7.83
C ASP A 141 0.11 -1.38 -8.22
N GLY A 142 -0.05 -2.69 -8.46
CA GLY A 142 -1.35 -3.32 -8.73
C GLY A 142 -2.33 -3.05 -7.59
N LYS A 143 -3.59 -2.74 -7.96
CA LYS A 143 -4.67 -2.37 -7.03
C LYS A 143 -5.81 -3.37 -7.02
N ASP A 144 -6.41 -3.52 -5.85
CA ASP A 144 -7.67 -4.24 -5.65
C ASP A 144 -8.90 -3.38 -5.98
N VAL A 145 -10.11 -3.91 -5.74
CA VAL A 145 -11.38 -3.22 -5.98
C VAL A 145 -11.54 -1.91 -5.19
N MET A 146 -10.84 -1.77 -4.07
CA MET A 146 -10.84 -0.58 -3.22
C MET A 146 -9.79 0.45 -3.68
N GLY A 147 -8.96 0.11 -4.67
CA GLY A 147 -7.84 0.92 -5.12
C GLY A 147 -6.59 0.79 -4.24
N CYS A 148 -6.54 -0.19 -3.35
CA CYS A 148 -5.44 -0.40 -2.42
C CYS A 148 -4.37 -1.29 -3.04
N THR A 149 -3.10 -0.91 -2.87
CA THR A 149 -1.94 -1.73 -3.26
C THR A 149 -1.61 -2.75 -2.16
N SER A 150 -0.72 -3.69 -2.46
CA SER A 150 -0.26 -4.66 -1.44
C SER A 150 0.57 -4.01 -0.34
N LEU A 151 1.34 -2.97 -0.68
CA LEU A 151 2.05 -2.17 0.30
C LEU A 151 1.09 -1.43 1.24
N TYR A 152 -0.07 -0.98 0.75
CA TYR A 152 -1.13 -0.42 1.58
C TYR A 152 -1.62 -1.45 2.61
N TRP A 153 -2.00 -2.64 2.17
CA TRP A 153 -2.54 -3.64 3.11
C TRP A 153 -1.49 -4.22 4.06
N ALA A 154 -0.23 -4.28 3.64
CA ALA A 154 0.86 -4.83 4.45
C ALA A 154 1.05 -4.12 5.81
N ILE A 155 0.73 -2.82 5.88
CA ILE A 155 0.93 -2.00 7.09
C ILE A 155 -0.35 -1.33 7.60
N SER A 156 -1.53 -1.71 7.09
CA SER A 156 -2.81 -1.07 7.48
C SER A 156 -3.20 -1.30 8.94
N THR A 157 -2.52 -2.19 9.67
CA THR A 157 -2.78 -2.64 11.05
C THR A 157 -4.05 -3.47 11.23
N LYS A 158 -4.91 -3.46 10.20
CA LYS A 158 -6.21 -4.12 10.10
C LYS A 158 -6.39 -4.61 8.65
N PRO A 159 -6.25 -5.91 8.37
CA PRO A 159 -5.90 -6.98 9.31
C PRO A 159 -4.38 -7.21 9.50
N TYR A 160 -3.51 -6.61 8.69
CA TYR A 160 -2.10 -7.03 8.63
C TYR A 160 -1.10 -6.03 9.21
N VAL A 161 -0.01 -6.58 9.73
CA VAL A 161 1.22 -5.90 10.13
C VAL A 161 2.39 -6.75 9.64
N GLN A 162 2.89 -6.46 8.44
CA GLN A 162 3.91 -7.25 7.73
C GLN A 162 5.03 -6.32 7.22
N PRO A 163 5.83 -5.68 8.11
CA PRO A 163 6.80 -4.65 7.72
C PRO A 163 7.93 -5.19 6.83
N GLU A 164 8.38 -6.44 7.00
CA GLU A 164 9.41 -7.02 6.11
C GLU A 164 8.89 -7.24 4.68
N PHE A 165 7.63 -7.65 4.54
CA PHE A 165 6.98 -7.75 3.24
C PHE A 165 6.77 -6.35 2.62
N ALA A 166 6.32 -5.41 3.44
CA ALA A 166 6.18 -4.01 3.04
C ALA A 166 7.52 -3.41 2.57
N GLN A 167 8.62 -3.72 3.25
CA GLN A 167 9.96 -3.27 2.87
C GLN A 167 10.34 -3.79 1.48
N ILE A 168 10.13 -5.08 1.19
CA ILE A 168 10.43 -5.64 -0.14
C ILE A 168 9.64 -4.91 -1.24
N LEU A 169 8.34 -4.66 -1.03
CA LEU A 169 7.52 -3.93 -1.99
C LEU A 169 7.93 -2.46 -2.12
N PHE A 170 8.35 -1.83 -1.02
CA PHE A 170 8.89 -0.48 -1.05
C PHE A 170 10.22 -0.44 -1.82
N ASP A 171 11.15 -1.34 -1.55
CA ASP A 171 12.45 -1.38 -2.25
C ASP A 171 12.27 -1.60 -3.76
N ALA A 172 11.20 -2.32 -4.15
CA ALA A 172 10.76 -2.51 -5.53
C ALA A 172 10.17 -1.27 -6.22
N GLY A 173 10.10 -0.12 -5.56
CA GLY A 173 9.52 1.11 -6.09
C GLY A 173 8.08 1.40 -5.63
N GLY A 174 7.50 0.57 -4.78
CA GLY A 174 6.18 0.82 -4.19
C GLY A 174 6.11 2.16 -3.45
N SER A 175 4.94 2.80 -3.44
CA SER A 175 4.73 4.09 -2.78
C SER A 175 3.76 3.97 -1.61
N LEU A 176 4.14 4.55 -0.47
CA LEU A 176 3.21 4.74 0.66
C LEU A 176 2.18 5.84 0.41
N ASN A 177 2.40 6.65 -0.63
CA ASN A 177 1.49 7.71 -1.03
C ASN A 177 0.50 7.25 -2.10
N SER A 178 0.51 5.96 -2.47
CA SER A 178 -0.54 5.36 -3.30
C SER A 178 -1.89 5.51 -2.62
N LYS A 179 -2.81 6.15 -3.35
CA LYS A 179 -4.15 6.43 -2.87
C LYS A 179 -5.15 5.36 -3.33
N ASN A 180 -6.02 5.00 -2.41
CA ASN A 180 -7.20 4.18 -2.68
C ASN A 180 -8.30 5.01 -3.35
N ARG A 181 -9.46 4.40 -3.60
CA ARG A 181 -10.61 5.08 -4.24
C ARG A 181 -11.26 6.16 -3.38
N PHE A 182 -10.87 6.30 -2.12
CA PHE A 182 -11.29 7.40 -1.23
C PHE A 182 -10.27 8.53 -1.19
N ASN A 183 -9.27 8.52 -2.09
CA ASN A 183 -8.19 9.50 -2.11
C ASN A 183 -7.36 9.49 -0.79
N SER A 184 -7.44 8.39 -0.02
CA SER A 184 -6.72 8.17 1.24
C SER A 184 -5.48 7.30 1.03
N THR A 185 -4.45 7.54 1.83
CA THR A 185 -3.30 6.64 1.95
C THR A 185 -3.52 5.62 3.07
N VAL A 186 -2.62 4.65 3.20
CA VAL A 186 -2.68 3.63 4.26
C VAL A 186 -2.69 4.23 5.66
N ALA A 187 -2.07 5.40 5.85
CA ALA A 187 -1.99 6.03 7.15
C ALA A 187 -3.36 6.48 7.70
N SER A 188 -4.40 6.63 6.87
CA SER A 188 -5.77 6.83 7.35
C SER A 188 -6.31 5.59 8.08
N GLU A 189 -5.95 4.38 7.65
CA GLU A 189 -6.33 3.13 8.34
C GLU A 189 -5.48 2.93 9.60
N ILE A 190 -4.17 3.23 9.54
CA ILE A 190 -3.28 3.20 10.71
C ILE A 190 -3.77 4.16 11.80
N ALA A 191 -4.17 5.39 11.41
CA ALA A 191 -4.64 6.41 12.34
C ALA A 191 -5.95 6.00 13.05
N GLN A 192 -6.79 5.20 12.39
CA GLN A 192 -8.01 4.64 12.98
C GLN A 192 -7.69 3.41 13.85
N ALA A 193 -6.72 3.52 14.75
CA ALA A 193 -6.28 2.44 15.63
C ALA A 193 -7.46 1.86 16.46
N ASP A 194 -7.44 0.55 16.68
CA ASP A 194 -8.35 -0.05 17.65
C ASP A 194 -7.86 0.26 19.07
N VAL A 195 -8.56 1.18 19.74
CA VAL A 195 -8.19 1.67 21.07
C VAL A 195 -8.50 0.69 22.19
N ASN A 196 -9.21 -0.40 21.88
CA ASN A 196 -9.45 -1.49 22.83
C ASN A 196 -8.38 -2.59 22.71
N GLY A 197 -7.56 -2.56 21.65
CA GLY A 197 -6.50 -3.52 21.40
C GLY A 197 -5.10 -2.95 21.63
N ASP A 198 -4.09 -3.71 21.21
CA ASP A 198 -2.71 -3.22 21.17
C ASP A 198 -2.56 -2.13 20.10
N THR A 199 -2.21 -0.93 20.56
CA THR A 199 -1.99 0.25 19.72
C THR A 199 -0.52 0.45 19.35
N ALA A 200 0.42 -0.29 19.95
CA ALA A 200 1.85 -0.20 19.64
C ALA A 200 2.11 -0.47 18.16
N LYS A 201 1.44 -1.49 17.59
CA LYS A 201 1.49 -1.76 16.14
C LYS A 201 1.10 -0.57 15.27
N SER A 202 0.19 0.28 15.72
CA SER A 202 -0.24 1.47 14.96
C SER A 202 0.81 2.57 15.03
N VAL A 203 1.45 2.73 16.18
CA VAL A 203 2.60 3.64 16.34
C VAL A 203 3.77 3.17 15.48
N ASP A 204 4.09 1.87 15.50
CA ASP A 204 5.18 1.29 14.70
C ASP A 204 4.94 1.42 13.20
N MET A 205 3.72 1.13 12.73
CA MET A 205 3.39 1.29 11.31
C MET A 205 3.29 2.77 10.89
N MET A 206 2.87 3.68 11.78
CA MET A 206 2.94 5.12 11.53
C MET A 206 4.40 5.58 11.43
N LYS A 207 5.30 5.01 12.25
CA LYS A 207 6.74 5.29 12.18
C LYS A 207 7.30 4.80 10.85
N PHE A 208 7.03 3.56 10.47
CA PHE A 208 7.38 3.03 9.15
C PHE A 208 6.85 3.96 8.05
N TYR A 209 5.59 4.40 8.14
CA TYR A 209 5.00 5.29 7.16
C TYR A 209 5.75 6.62 7.00
N MET A 210 6.10 7.25 8.12
CA MET A 210 6.83 8.53 8.11
C MET A 210 8.27 8.37 7.60
N GLU A 211 8.99 7.34 8.06
CA GLU A 211 10.38 7.07 7.65
C GLU A 211 10.49 6.78 6.15
N HIS A 212 9.44 6.25 5.54
CA HIS A 212 9.35 5.94 4.11
C HIS A 212 8.67 7.04 3.28
N GLY A 213 8.52 8.25 3.83
CA GLY A 213 8.09 9.42 3.07
C GLY A 213 6.59 9.57 2.87
N GLY A 214 5.80 8.98 3.77
CA GLY A 214 4.35 9.12 3.79
C GLY A 214 3.89 10.57 3.94
N ASP A 215 2.85 10.93 3.20
CA ASP A 215 2.17 12.21 3.23
C ASP A 215 1.07 12.20 4.31
N VAL A 216 1.12 13.16 5.23
CA VAL A 216 0.12 13.30 6.30
C VAL A 216 -0.80 14.52 6.12
N GLU A 217 -0.53 15.33 5.10
CA GLU A 217 -1.22 16.59 4.83
C GLU A 217 -2.13 16.49 3.59
N GLY A 218 -2.05 15.38 2.84
CA GLY A 218 -2.95 15.08 1.73
C GLY A 218 -4.39 14.90 2.23
N ARG A 219 -5.36 15.45 1.49
CA ARG A 219 -6.79 15.29 1.79
C ARG A 219 -7.35 14.07 1.07
N ASP A 220 -8.23 13.35 1.76
CA ASP A 220 -9.11 12.35 1.18
C ASP A 220 -10.40 12.97 0.62
N THR A 221 -11.31 12.14 0.12
CA THR A 221 -12.59 12.59 -0.48
C THR A 221 -13.53 13.28 0.51
N ASP A 222 -13.37 13.02 1.81
CA ASP A 222 -14.16 13.66 2.87
C ASP A 222 -13.43 14.89 3.47
N GLY A 223 -12.29 15.27 2.87
CA GLY A 223 -11.50 16.43 3.26
C GLY A 223 -10.62 16.20 4.49
N MET A 224 -10.54 14.97 5.01
CA MET A 224 -9.72 14.61 6.16
C MET A 224 -8.26 14.43 5.74
N THR A 225 -7.35 14.74 6.66
CA THR A 225 -5.92 14.44 6.51
C THR A 225 -5.52 13.44 7.59
N VAL A 226 -4.47 12.66 7.34
CA VAL A 226 -3.91 11.74 8.34
C VAL A 226 -3.56 12.49 9.63
N LYS A 227 -3.00 13.69 9.52
CA LYS A 227 -2.68 14.54 10.67
C LYS A 227 -3.91 14.91 11.49
N MET A 228 -5.03 15.24 10.84
CA MET A 228 -6.30 15.50 11.54
C MET A 228 -6.83 14.25 12.25
N LEU A 229 -6.75 13.08 11.60
CA LEU A 229 -7.16 11.81 12.21
C LEU A 229 -6.30 11.45 13.42
N VAL A 230 -4.97 11.57 13.31
CA VAL A 230 -4.04 11.34 14.42
C VAL A 230 -4.28 12.32 15.57
N GLU A 231 -4.55 13.59 15.26
CA GLU A 231 -4.87 14.60 16.29
C GLU A 231 -6.14 14.23 17.07
N MET A 232 -7.19 13.75 16.37
CA MET A 232 -8.41 13.25 17.02
C MET A 232 -8.16 12.05 17.93
N MET A 233 -7.09 11.30 17.68
CA MET A 233 -6.70 10.12 18.45
C MET A 233 -5.60 10.40 19.48
N ARG A 234 -5.11 11.64 19.61
CA ARG A 234 -3.95 12.01 20.44
C ARG A 234 -4.07 11.57 21.88
N GLU A 235 -5.25 11.72 22.49
CA GLU A 235 -5.46 11.32 23.90
C GLU A 235 -5.37 9.79 24.08
N LYS A 236 -5.75 9.02 23.06
CA LYS A 236 -5.81 7.56 23.14
C LYS A 236 -4.54 6.88 22.65
N VAL A 237 -3.87 7.47 21.65
CA VAL A 237 -2.67 6.94 21.01
C VAL A 237 -1.68 8.08 20.74
N PRO A 238 -1.10 8.68 21.80
CA PRO A 238 -0.21 9.85 21.66
C PRO A 238 1.03 9.56 20.81
N GLY A 239 1.52 8.32 20.82
CA GLY A 239 2.72 7.91 20.06
C GLY A 239 2.63 8.18 18.56
N MET A 240 1.44 8.14 17.96
CA MET A 240 1.28 8.50 16.53
C MET A 240 1.53 10.00 16.29
N ALA A 241 1.06 10.86 17.19
CA ALA A 241 1.28 12.31 17.09
C ALA A 241 2.77 12.65 17.31
N GLU A 242 3.43 11.94 18.23
CA GLU A 242 4.87 12.08 18.44
C GLU A 242 5.68 11.69 17.19
N VAL A 243 5.32 10.56 16.55
CA VAL A 243 5.95 10.12 15.30
C VAL A 243 5.79 11.18 14.20
N ILE A 244 4.59 11.71 13.99
CA ILE A 244 4.36 12.77 13.00
C ILE A 244 5.18 14.03 13.35
N GLY A 245 5.27 14.39 14.64
CA GLY A 245 6.04 15.55 15.10
C GLY A 245 7.55 15.41 14.89
N ARG A 246 8.11 14.19 15.02
CA ARG A 246 9.52 13.88 14.71
C ARG A 246 9.80 13.95 13.21
N GLY A 247 8.78 13.77 12.38
CA GLY A 247 8.92 13.79 10.92
C GLY A 247 9.54 12.50 10.38
N ARG A 248 10.26 12.60 9.27
CA ARG A 248 10.71 11.43 8.48
C ARG A 248 12.06 10.84 8.92
N GLY A 249 12.67 11.41 9.95
CA GLY A 249 14.02 11.04 10.41
C GLY A 249 15.15 11.58 9.51
N PRO A 250 16.41 11.29 9.88
CA PRO A 250 17.58 11.69 9.11
C PRO A 250 17.65 10.97 7.75
N ARG A 251 18.33 11.59 6.78
CA ARG A 251 18.58 11.04 5.45
C ARG A 251 20.09 10.94 5.23
N ALA A 252 20.56 9.84 4.64
CA ALA A 252 21.96 9.75 4.25
C ALA A 252 22.25 10.70 3.07
N GLU A 253 23.52 11.02 2.87
CA GLU A 253 23.91 11.86 1.75
C GLU A 253 23.55 11.16 0.42
N GLY A 254 22.86 11.90 -0.45
CA GLY A 254 22.42 11.38 -1.76
C GLY A 254 21.04 10.72 -1.76
N ASP A 255 20.52 10.31 -0.61
CA ASP A 255 19.18 9.71 -0.50
C ASP A 255 18.07 10.68 -0.92
N CYS A 256 16.94 10.11 -1.33
CA CYS A 256 15.71 10.86 -1.50
C CYS A 256 15.33 11.54 -0.17
N THR A 257 15.25 12.88 -0.19
CA THR A 257 14.86 13.71 0.95
C THR A 257 13.49 13.30 1.51
N THR A 258 12.59 12.84 0.64
CA THR A 258 11.23 12.46 1.03
C THR A 258 11.16 11.05 1.58
N CYS A 259 11.53 10.03 0.80
CA CYS A 259 11.25 8.63 1.14
C CYS A 259 12.48 7.85 1.63
N GLY A 260 13.67 8.44 1.60
CA GLY A 260 14.89 7.78 2.07
C GLY A 260 15.47 6.73 1.14
N ARG A 261 14.88 6.49 -0.04
CA ARG A 261 15.49 5.60 -1.04
C ARG A 261 16.82 6.17 -1.52
N SER A 262 17.85 5.35 -1.43
CA SER A 262 19.15 5.63 -2.03
C SER A 262 19.08 5.52 -3.56
N PRO A 263 19.83 6.35 -4.28
CA PRO A 263 19.95 6.22 -5.73
C PRO A 263 20.64 4.91 -6.08
N THR A 264 19.91 4.01 -6.72
CA THR A 264 20.49 2.83 -7.38
C THR A 264 20.63 3.13 -8.88
N GLY A 265 21.43 2.35 -9.62
CA GLY A 265 21.60 2.56 -11.07
C GLY A 265 20.29 2.61 -11.87
N GLU A 266 19.22 2.00 -11.34
CA GLU A 266 17.87 2.02 -11.91
C GLU A 266 17.02 3.23 -11.45
N ASN A 267 17.24 3.74 -10.22
CA ASN A 267 16.48 4.84 -9.62
C ASN A 267 17.24 6.17 -9.67
N LYS A 268 17.03 6.96 -10.73
CA LYS A 268 17.61 8.31 -10.85
C LYS A 268 17.00 9.27 -9.83
N VAL A 269 17.83 9.85 -8.96
CA VAL A 269 17.43 10.96 -8.09
C VAL A 269 17.71 12.31 -8.78
N SER A 270 16.74 13.21 -8.72
CA SER A 270 16.84 14.56 -9.27
C SER A 270 16.98 15.58 -8.14
N ALA A 271 17.90 16.53 -8.29
CA ALA A 271 18.05 17.64 -7.36
C ALA A 271 16.97 18.71 -7.56
N CYS A 272 16.56 19.38 -6.49
CA CYS A 272 15.63 20.50 -6.55
C CYS A 272 16.17 21.60 -7.47
N GLY A 273 15.36 22.05 -8.43
CA GLY A 273 15.78 23.02 -9.45
C GLY A 273 16.29 24.35 -8.87
N LYS A 274 15.79 24.76 -7.70
CA LYS A 274 16.13 26.02 -7.02
C LYS A 274 17.34 25.89 -6.09
N CYS A 275 17.26 25.03 -5.08
CA CYS A 275 18.31 24.95 -4.04
C CYS A 275 19.41 23.94 -4.34
N LYS A 276 19.21 23.01 -5.28
CA LYS A 276 20.15 21.91 -5.61
C LYS A 276 20.54 20.97 -4.44
N THR A 277 20.16 21.27 -3.20
CA THR A 277 20.44 20.47 -2.00
C THR A 277 19.47 19.31 -1.84
N ALA A 278 18.16 19.56 -1.91
CA ALA A 278 17.16 18.52 -1.76
C ALA A 278 17.15 17.61 -3.01
N ARG A 279 16.95 16.30 -2.81
CA ARG A 279 16.98 15.27 -3.87
C ARG A 279 15.73 14.40 -3.82
N TYR A 280 15.20 14.05 -4.97
CA TYR A 280 13.95 13.30 -5.08
C TYR A 280 14.06 12.18 -6.11
N CYS A 281 13.64 10.97 -5.73
CA CYS A 281 13.55 9.83 -6.65
C CYS A 281 12.34 9.91 -7.59
N SER A 282 11.39 10.81 -7.33
CA SER A 282 10.19 10.99 -8.15
C SER A 282 9.54 12.36 -7.95
N GLN A 283 8.68 12.76 -8.90
CA GLN A 283 7.85 13.96 -8.80
C GLN A 283 6.86 13.88 -7.62
N GLU A 284 6.40 12.68 -7.26
CA GLU A 284 5.59 12.46 -6.07
C GLU A 284 6.37 12.83 -4.81
N CYS A 285 7.61 12.34 -4.66
CA CYS A 285 8.45 12.68 -3.52
C CYS A 285 8.68 14.20 -3.40
N GLN A 286 8.97 14.85 -4.53
CA GLN A 286 9.13 16.31 -4.55
C GLN A 286 7.87 17.05 -4.08
N ARG A 287 6.69 16.65 -4.58
CA ARG A 287 5.40 17.27 -4.22
C ARG A 287 5.06 17.09 -2.74
N VAL A 288 5.32 15.91 -2.19
CA VAL A 288 5.09 15.61 -0.76
C VAL A 288 6.02 16.44 0.12
N ASP A 289 7.29 16.60 -0.27
CA ASP A 289 8.25 17.42 0.46
C ASP A 289 8.02 18.93 0.31
N TRP A 290 7.58 19.38 -0.87
CA TRP A 290 7.37 20.79 -1.20
C TRP A 290 6.47 21.53 -0.22
N LYS A 291 5.50 20.83 0.40
CA LYS A 291 4.62 21.38 1.44
C LYS A 291 5.42 22.02 2.59
N ALA A 292 6.54 21.43 2.97
CA ALA A 292 7.47 21.93 3.98
C ALA A 292 8.69 22.64 3.36
N HIS A 293 9.35 22.01 2.38
CA HIS A 293 10.61 22.47 1.79
C HIS A 293 10.53 23.86 1.19
N LYS A 294 9.39 24.27 0.61
CA LYS A 294 9.24 25.60 0.01
C LYS A 294 9.56 26.77 0.96
N ARG A 295 9.44 26.55 2.27
CA ARG A 295 9.71 27.56 3.32
C ARG A 295 11.20 27.76 3.57
N THR A 296 12.02 26.75 3.27
CA THR A 296 13.47 26.75 3.50
C THR A 296 14.29 26.72 2.20
N CYS A 297 13.63 26.56 1.06
CA CYS A 297 14.26 26.46 -0.25
C CYS A 297 14.84 27.81 -0.72
N THR A 298 16.17 27.92 -0.67
CA THR A 298 16.94 29.10 -1.08
C THR A 298 17.70 28.80 -2.37
N ALA A 299 17.75 29.74 -3.32
CA ALA A 299 18.46 29.54 -4.58
C ALA A 299 19.98 29.50 -4.34
N VAL A 300 20.68 28.66 -5.12
CA VAL A 300 22.15 28.61 -5.19
C VAL A 300 22.64 29.50 -6.32
#